data_AF-A0A2I1HN28-F1
#
_entry.id   AF-A0A2I1HN28-F1
#
_cell.length_a   1.000
_cell.length_b   1.000
_cell.length_c   1.000
_cell.angle_alpha   90.00
_cell.angle_beta   90.00
_cell.angle_gamma   90.00
#
_symmetry.space_group_name_H-M   'P 1'
#
loop_
_entity.id
_entity.type
_entity.pdbx_description
1 polymer ?
#
loop_
_entity_poly.entity_id
_entity_poly.type
_entity_poly.pdbx_seq_one_letter_code
_entity_poly.pdbx_strand_id
1 'polypeptide(L)'
;MAIVNVQVNKKRKITNNQKTLENYYDIDKIDEVKSNQADKALIRWFVCSGIPFVAADSPYFEDFTKSLNSGYNPPKRTALATTHLDGELANITLKIEKELGKAKNLTLC
;
A
#
# COMPACT_ATOMS: atom_id res chain seq x y z
N MET A 1 45.58 -53.67 1.28
CA MET A 1 45.26 -52.22 1.28
C MET A 1 43.95 -52.04 0.52
N ALA A 2 42.86 -51.70 1.20
CA ALA A 2 41.58 -51.42 0.56
C ALA A 2 41.42 -49.91 0.39
N ILE A 3 41.08 -49.47 -0.83
CA ILE A 3 40.83 -48.07 -1.17
C ILE A 3 39.43 -47.72 -0.65
N VAL A 4 39.35 -46.78 0.29
CA VAL A 4 38.06 -46.21 0.74
C VAL A 4 37.70 -45.07 -0.21
N ASN A 5 36.64 -45.25 -1.01
CA ASN A 5 36.07 -44.19 -1.85
C ASN A 5 35.36 -43.16 -0.97
N VAL A 6 35.84 -41.92 -0.95
CA VAL A 6 35.17 -40.78 -0.31
C VAL A 6 34.03 -40.33 -1.22
N GLN A 7 32.79 -40.49 -0.77
CA GLN A 7 31.63 -39.87 -1.43
C GLN A 7 31.71 -38.34 -1.26
N VAL A 8 31.79 -37.62 -2.37
CA VAL A 8 31.72 -36.15 -2.39
C VAL A 8 30.32 -35.72 -1.97
N ASN A 9 30.21 -35.14 -0.78
CA ASN A 9 28.94 -34.64 -0.27
C ASN A 9 28.57 -33.35 -1.01
N LYS A 10 27.51 -33.39 -1.83
CA LYS A 10 27.04 -32.24 -2.61
C LYS A 10 26.42 -31.22 -1.64
N LYS A 11 27.18 -30.19 -1.25
CA LYS A 11 26.67 -29.11 -0.38
C LYS A 11 25.43 -28.47 -1.03
N ARG A 12 24.29 -28.53 -0.35
CA ARG A 12 23.05 -27.83 -0.73
C ARG A 12 23.32 -26.32 -0.74
N LYS A 13 22.94 -25.64 -1.82
CA LYS A 13 22.83 -24.18 -1.83
C LYS A 13 21.69 -23.81 -0.88
N ILE A 14 22.04 -23.29 0.30
CA ILE A 14 21.08 -22.61 1.16
C ILE A 14 20.92 -21.22 0.58
N THR A 15 19.82 -20.98 -0.12
CA THR A 15 19.44 -19.61 -0.47
C THR A 15 18.94 -18.96 0.81
N ASN A 16 19.78 -18.14 1.45
CA ASN A 16 19.44 -17.40 2.65
C ASN A 16 18.39 -16.32 2.33
N ASN A 17 17.13 -16.73 2.17
CA ASN A 17 15.98 -15.83 2.12
C ASN A 17 15.44 -15.53 3.53
N GLN A 18 16.17 -15.91 4.58
CA GLN A 18 15.76 -15.70 5.96
C GLN A 18 15.99 -14.24 6.33
N LYS A 19 14.90 -13.50 6.55
CA LYS A 19 14.93 -12.13 7.05
C LYS A 19 15.51 -12.14 8.47
N THR A 20 16.50 -11.29 8.72
CA THR A 20 17.06 -11.06 10.06
C THR A 20 16.05 -10.33 10.94
N LEU A 21 16.21 -10.45 12.26
CA LEU A 21 15.32 -9.84 13.23
C LEU A 21 15.30 -8.30 13.05
N GLU A 22 16.43 -7.68 12.71
CA GLU A 22 16.50 -6.24 12.37
C GLU A 22 15.63 -5.84 11.17
N ASN A 23 15.34 -6.72 10.21
CA ASN A 23 14.39 -6.42 9.12
C ASN A 23 12.93 -6.31 9.62
N TYR A 24 12.66 -6.71 10.87
CA TYR A 24 11.39 -6.49 11.56
C TYR A 24 11.39 -5.16 12.34
N TYR A 25 12.57 -4.56 12.56
CA TYR A 25 12.80 -3.36 13.35
C TYR A 25 13.04 -2.08 12.52
N ASP A 26 12.94 -2.13 11.19
CA ASP A 26 12.83 -0.94 10.31
C ASP A 26 11.46 -0.23 10.50
N ILE A 27 11.12 0.07 11.75
CA ILE A 27 9.82 0.60 12.20
C ILE A 27 9.63 2.04 11.70
N ASP A 28 10.72 2.75 11.42
CA ASP A 28 10.68 4.18 11.08
C ASP A 28 10.46 4.46 9.59
N LYS A 29 10.55 3.44 8.72
CA LYS A 29 10.41 3.64 7.27
C LYS A 29 9.30 2.77 6.71
N ILE A 30 8.12 3.37 6.53
CA ILE A 30 7.05 2.74 5.77
C ILE A 30 7.48 2.63 4.30
N ASP A 31 7.31 1.44 3.73
CA ASP A 31 7.50 1.23 2.29
C ASP A 31 6.47 2.04 1.48
N GLU A 32 6.90 2.59 0.34
CA GLU A 32 6.07 3.46 -0.49
C GLU A 32 4.76 2.79 -0.92
N VAL A 33 4.79 1.49 -1.24
CA VAL A 33 3.59 0.74 -1.63
C VAL A 33 2.59 0.68 -0.48
N LYS A 34 3.08 0.44 0.75
CA LYS A 34 2.25 0.42 1.96
C LYS A 34 1.70 1.80 2.29
N SER A 35 2.51 2.85 2.16
CA SER A 35 2.06 4.23 2.37
C SER A 35 0.95 4.60 1.39
N ASN A 36 1.15 4.33 0.11
CA ASN A 36 0.15 4.58 -0.94
C ASN A 36 -1.14 3.78 -0.72
N GLN A 37 -1.04 2.56 -0.19
CA GLN A 37 -2.21 1.75 0.17
C GLN A 37 -2.96 2.34 1.38
N ALA A 38 -2.23 2.84 2.39
CA ALA A 38 -2.80 3.52 3.54
C ALA A 38 -3.52 4.82 3.13
N ASP A 39 -2.91 5.61 2.24
CA ASP A 39 -3.52 6.84 1.72
C ASP A 39 -4.86 6.55 1.02
N LYS A 40 -4.89 5.53 0.15
CA LYS A 40 -6.11 5.07 -0.52
C LYS A 40 -7.20 4.61 0.46
N ALA A 41 -6.81 3.89 1.51
CA ALA A 41 -7.75 3.46 2.54
C ALA A 41 -8.31 4.66 3.32
N LEU A 42 -7.48 5.64 3.66
CA LEU A 42 -7.90 6.86 4.34
C LEU A 42 -8.88 7.66 3.49
N ILE A 43 -8.57 7.94 2.22
CA ILE A 43 -9.47 8.70 1.34
C ILE A 43 -10.85 8.06 1.27
N ARG A 44 -10.89 6.72 1.09
CA ARG A 44 -12.14 5.96 1.09
C ARG A 44 -12.88 6.10 2.39
N TRP A 45 -12.18 6.01 3.53
CA TRP A 45 -12.82 6.18 4.83
C TRP A 45 -13.40 7.59 5.01
N PHE A 46 -12.63 8.65 4.67
CA PHE A 46 -13.10 10.03 4.74
C PHE A 46 -14.34 10.26 3.87
N VAL A 47 -14.28 9.87 2.60
CA VAL A 47 -15.36 10.10 1.62
C VAL A 47 -16.59 9.25 1.94
N CYS A 48 -16.42 7.93 2.10
CA CYS A 48 -17.54 7.02 2.30
C CYS A 48 -18.21 7.18 3.67
N SER A 49 -17.50 7.70 4.67
CA SER A 49 -18.05 7.96 6.01
C SER A 49 -18.51 9.40 6.20
N GLY A 50 -18.39 10.26 5.16
CA GLY A 50 -18.77 11.67 5.25
C GLY A 50 -17.93 12.48 6.25
N ILE A 51 -16.69 12.06 6.53
CA ILE A 51 -15.81 12.77 7.45
C ILE A 51 -15.23 13.99 6.72
N PRO A 52 -15.39 15.20 7.26
CA PRO A 52 -14.79 16.38 6.65
C PRO A 52 -13.25 16.28 6.64
N PHE A 53 -12.60 16.60 5.52
CA PHE A 53 -11.14 16.51 5.41
C PHE A 53 -10.37 17.39 6.41
N VAL A 54 -11.02 18.38 7.04
CA VAL A 54 -10.45 19.14 8.17
C VAL A 54 -10.05 18.26 9.35
N ALA A 55 -10.66 17.09 9.52
CA ALA A 55 -10.24 16.14 10.55
C ALA A 55 -8.81 15.61 10.33
N ALA A 56 -8.29 15.65 9.10
CA ALA A 56 -6.91 15.23 8.80
C ALA A 56 -5.84 16.22 9.31
N ASP A 57 -6.23 17.47 9.57
CA ASP A 57 -5.33 18.48 10.15
C ASP A 57 -5.34 18.45 11.69
N SER A 58 -6.16 17.57 12.29
CA SER A 58 -6.25 17.42 13.74
C SER A 58 -4.99 16.72 14.31
N PRO A 59 -4.41 17.22 15.42
CA PRO A 59 -3.31 16.53 16.08
C PRO A 59 -3.71 15.12 16.56
N TYR A 60 -4.98 14.91 16.94
CA TYR A 60 -5.47 13.59 17.33
C TYR A 60 -5.48 12.58 16.18
N PHE A 61 -5.66 13.05 14.95
CA PHE A 61 -5.59 12.20 13.77
C PHE A 61 -4.13 11.80 13.49
N GLU A 62 -3.21 12.76 13.62
CA GLU A 62 -1.78 12.48 13.53
C GLU A 62 -1.35 11.46 14.60
N ASP A 63 -1.70 11.68 15.86
CA ASP A 63 -1.44 10.76 16.97
C ASP A 63 -2.01 9.36 16.71
N PHE A 64 -3.25 9.28 16.23
CA PHE A 64 -3.89 8.02 15.84
C PHE A 64 -3.08 7.29 14.77
N THR A 65 -2.74 7.96 13.66
CA THR A 65 -1.98 7.33 12.58
C THR A 65 -0.58 6.90 13.02
N LYS A 66 0.09 7.71 13.87
CA LYS A 66 1.41 7.40 14.44
C LYS A 66 1.37 6.22 15.42
N SER A 67 0.28 6.06 16.17
CA SER A 67 0.07 4.89 17.03
C SER A 67 -0.07 3.58 16.26
N LEU A 68 -0.56 3.64 15.02
CA LEU A 68 -0.66 2.48 14.13
C LEU A 68 0.68 2.22 13.42
N ASN A 69 1.37 3.27 13.01
CA ASN A 69 2.69 3.20 12.39
C ASN A 69 3.45 4.54 12.55
N SER A 70 4.54 4.54 13.31
CA SER A 70 5.33 5.75 13.57
C SER A 70 6.00 6.33 12.33
N GLY A 71 6.38 5.48 11.37
CA GLY A 71 6.98 5.87 10.09
C GLY A 71 5.98 6.41 9.06
N TYR A 72 4.67 6.22 9.25
CA TYR A 72 3.66 6.73 8.34
C TYR A 72 3.39 8.20 8.56
N ASN A 73 3.32 8.97 7.47
CA ASN A 73 2.96 10.38 7.51
C ASN A 73 1.68 10.58 6.68
N PRO A 74 0.51 10.72 7.32
CA PRO A 74 -0.74 10.81 6.59
C PRO A 74 -0.80 12.08 5.72
N PRO A 75 -1.50 12.03 4.59
CA PRO A 75 -1.70 13.19 3.74
C PRO A 75 -2.49 14.27 4.50
N LYS A 76 -2.06 15.53 4.34
CA LYS A 76 -2.78 16.68 4.88
C LYS A 76 -4.10 16.89 4.14
N ARG A 77 -5.01 17.66 4.74
CA ARG A 77 -6.33 17.97 4.17
C ARG A 77 -6.28 18.38 2.71
N THR A 78 -5.33 19.25 2.35
CA THR A 78 -5.22 19.76 0.97
C THR A 78 -4.90 18.66 -0.02
N ALA A 79 -3.93 17.79 0.29
CA ALA A 79 -3.56 16.66 -0.55
C ALA A 79 -4.72 15.65 -0.68
N LEU A 80 -5.45 15.41 0.42
CA LEU A 80 -6.66 14.58 0.43
C LEU A 80 -7.74 15.13 -0.50
N ALA A 81 -8.01 16.43 -0.43
CA ALA A 81 -9.07 17.09 -1.18
C ALA A 81 -8.75 17.29 -2.67
N THR A 82 -7.47 17.32 -3.05
CA THR A 82 -7.02 17.51 -4.43
C THR A 82 -6.41 16.22 -4.97
N THR A 83 -5.09 16.06 -4.93
CA THR A 83 -4.30 14.99 -5.57
C THR A 83 -4.91 13.61 -5.41
N HIS A 84 -5.34 13.29 -4.20
CA HIS A 84 -5.87 11.98 -3.86
C HIS A 84 -7.30 11.76 -4.35
N LEU A 85 -8.19 12.73 -4.12
CA LEU A 85 -9.58 12.65 -4.59
C LEU A 85 -9.64 12.70 -6.13
N ASP A 86 -8.89 13.61 -6.73
CA ASP A 86 -8.75 13.75 -8.19
C ASP A 86 -8.18 12.48 -8.82
N GLY A 87 -7.18 11.86 -8.16
CA GLY A 87 -6.60 10.59 -8.61
C GLY A 87 -7.58 9.42 -8.57
N GLU A 88 -8.39 9.29 -7.50
CA GLU A 88 -9.45 8.27 -7.45
C GLU A 88 -10.56 8.56 -8.47
N LEU A 89 -10.94 9.83 -8.66
CA LEU A 89 -11.90 10.23 -9.69
C LEU A 89 -11.41 9.83 -11.09
N ALA A 90 -10.17 10.19 -11.43
CA ALA A 90 -9.57 9.84 -12.73
C ALA A 90 -9.53 8.31 -12.94
N ASN A 91 -9.14 7.54 -11.92
CA ASN A 91 -9.13 6.08 -11.99
C ASN A 91 -10.52 5.48 -12.25
N ILE A 92 -11.55 6.03 -11.59
CA ILE A 92 -12.93 5.58 -11.77
C ILE A 92 -13.44 5.96 -13.17
N THR A 93 -13.17 7.18 -13.64
CA THR A 93 -13.51 7.61 -15.01
C THR A 93 -12.88 6.69 -16.05
N LEU A 94 -11.58 6.42 -15.95
CA LEU A 94 -10.88 5.50 -16.86
C LEU A 94 -11.47 4.08 -16.83
N LYS A 95 -11.88 3.61 -15.65
CA LYS A 95 -12.54 2.30 -15.53
C LYS A 95 -13.91 2.31 -16.23
N ILE A 96 -14.70 3.35 -16.03
CA ILE A 96 -16.01 3.51 -16.68
C ILE A 96 -15.84 3.54 -18.21
N GLU A 97 -14.92 4.35 -18.72
CA GLU A 97 -14.63 4.45 -20.16
C GLU A 97 -14.19 3.10 -20.75
N LYS A 98 -13.34 2.37 -20.03
CA LYS A 98 -12.89 1.04 -20.45
C LYS A 98 -14.03 0.03 -20.51
N GLU A 99 -14.94 0.04 -19.54
CA GLU A 99 -16.10 -0.84 -19.55
C GLU A 99 -17.11 -0.42 -20.63
N LEU A 100 -17.31 0.88 -20.82
CA LEU A 100 -18.16 1.44 -21.87
C LEU A 100 -17.65 1.07 -23.28
N GLY A 101 -16.35 1.17 -23.53
CA GLY A 101 -15.74 0.80 -24.81
C GLY A 101 -15.84 -0.69 -25.16
N LYS A 102 -16.04 -1.57 -24.18
CA LYS A 102 -16.29 -3.01 -24.40
C LYS A 102 -17.76 -3.33 -24.63
N ALA A 103 -18.66 -2.49 -24.13
CA ALA A 103 -20.09 -2.72 -24.23
C ALA A 103 -20.57 -2.55 -25.68
N LYS A 104 -21.45 -3.43 -26.13
CA LYS A 104 -22.13 -3.35 -27.44
C LYS A 104 -23.63 -3.24 -27.22
N ASN A 105 -24.33 -2.59 -28.15
CA ASN A 105 -25.79 -2.43 -28.13
C ASN A 105 -26.33 -1.69 -26.89
N LEU A 106 -25.59 -0.70 -26.39
CA LEU A 106 -26.10 0.20 -25.35
C LEU A 106 -27.26 1.02 -25.92
N THR A 107 -28.39 0.98 -25.23
CA THR A 107 -29.59 1.74 -25.55
C THR A 107 -29.84 2.74 -24.44
N LEU A 108 -30.18 3.97 -24.82
CA LEU A 108 -30.59 5.01 -23.87
C LEU A 108 -32.06 4.74 -23.51
N CYS A 109 -32.35 4.59 -22.23
CA CYS A 109 -33.72 4.48 -21.73
C CYS A 109 -34.37 5.85 -21.59
#